data_AF-A0A402D372-F1
#
_entry.id   AF-A0A402D372-F1
#
_cell.length_a   1.000
_cell.length_b   1.000
_cell.length_c   1.000
_cell.angle_alpha   90.00
_cell.angle_beta   90.00
_cell.angle_gamma   90.00
#
_symmetry.space_group_name_H-M   'P 1'
#
loop_
_entity.id
_entity.type
_entity.pdbx_description
1 polymer ?
#
loop_
_entity_poly.entity_id
_entity_poly.type
_entity_poly.pdbx_seq_one_letter_code
_entity_poly.pdbx_strand_id
1 'polypeptide(L)'
;MPFHTQAYSCGAAAPAAASRSGMEKRGPAAAFLLTLTAIGAIAIAGCGGSDSSGGGDSGLPLSKATQSQVSRGRAIVASFGCVDCHSQGRNDPGAPGWLSGYNTASGPHGPGVFQIGPFATYAANITPSATGLGGFTDRQVYNALKHGLDPGATADASISGDTPGQGGFPAAPHYLAPPMPWASIRHLSDDDLWSVVAYLKHGVKPVANTPPDSQGPPDFWASSDTADKIGPGVLPSYPAAGEQFTP
;
A
#
# COMPACT_ATOMS: atom_id res chain seq x y z
N MET A 1 20.89 -42.50 -0.20
CA MET A 1 19.95 -42.02 0.83
C MET A 1 18.57 -41.95 0.18
N PRO A 2 17.62 -42.83 0.52
CA PRO A 2 16.31 -42.86 -0.13
C PRO A 2 15.34 -41.86 0.52
N PHE A 3 14.68 -41.07 -0.34
CA PHE A 3 13.61 -40.15 0.02
C PHE A 3 12.36 -40.92 0.47
N HIS A 4 11.86 -40.65 1.67
CA HIS A 4 10.55 -41.10 2.14
C HIS A 4 9.51 -40.01 1.87
N THR A 5 8.50 -40.34 1.07
CA THR A 5 7.30 -39.53 0.85
C THR A 5 6.25 -39.96 1.90
N GLN A 6 5.81 -39.04 2.76
CA GLN A 6 4.74 -39.29 3.73
C GLN A 6 3.49 -38.51 3.31
N ALA A 7 2.41 -39.25 3.03
CA ALA A 7 1.10 -38.72 2.68
C ALA A 7 0.29 -38.42 3.95
N TYR A 8 -0.30 -37.23 4.03
CA TYR A 8 -1.19 -36.84 5.12
C TYR A 8 -2.64 -37.22 4.79
N SER A 9 -3.26 -38.04 5.63
CA SER A 9 -4.70 -38.39 5.53
C SER A 9 -5.55 -37.35 6.24
N CYS A 10 -6.61 -36.89 5.59
CA CYS A 10 -7.62 -35.98 6.12
C CYS A 10 -8.63 -36.77 6.98
N GLY A 11 -8.69 -36.50 8.29
CA GLY A 11 -9.64 -37.11 9.23
C GLY A 11 -10.83 -36.18 9.47
N ALA A 12 -12.01 -36.59 9.04
CA ALA A 12 -13.28 -35.92 9.31
C ALA A 12 -13.79 -36.26 10.74
N ALA A 13 -14.13 -35.24 11.52
CA ALA A 13 -14.78 -35.38 12.83
C ALA A 13 -16.30 -35.15 12.69
N ALA A 14 -17.08 -36.12 13.18
CA ALA A 14 -18.54 -36.06 13.28
C ALA A 14 -19.01 -35.31 14.55
N PRO A 15 -20.21 -34.72 14.59
CA PRO A 15 -20.71 -33.99 15.75
C PRO A 15 -21.40 -34.90 16.77
N ALA A 16 -21.23 -34.57 18.06
CA ALA A 16 -21.87 -35.24 19.18
C ALA A 16 -23.32 -34.79 19.36
N ALA A 17 -24.19 -35.77 19.66
CA ALA A 17 -25.62 -35.62 19.85
C ALA A 17 -26.01 -35.03 21.20
N ALA A 18 -27.07 -34.21 21.19
CA ALA A 18 -27.72 -33.61 22.34
C ALA A 18 -28.68 -34.60 23.07
N SER A 19 -28.77 -34.46 24.39
CA SER A 19 -29.75 -35.15 25.24
C SER A 19 -30.91 -34.23 25.64
N ARG A 20 -32.09 -34.83 25.77
CA ARG A 20 -33.42 -34.23 25.96
C ARG A 20 -33.72 -33.97 27.44
N SER A 21 -34.58 -32.99 27.72
CA SER A 21 -35.88 -33.17 28.41
C SER A 21 -36.36 -31.86 29.05
N GLY A 22 -37.64 -31.52 28.86
CA GLY A 22 -38.27 -30.35 29.47
C GLY A 22 -39.61 -30.03 28.82
N MET A 23 -40.63 -30.78 29.18
CA MET A 23 -42.02 -30.66 28.74
C MET A 23 -42.79 -29.83 29.76
N GLU A 24 -43.43 -28.72 29.38
CA GLU A 24 -44.67 -28.24 30.02
C GLU A 24 -45.58 -27.44 29.07
N LYS A 25 -46.75 -28.07 28.82
CA LYS A 25 -48.13 -27.55 28.81
C LYS A 25 -48.61 -26.47 27.83
N ARG A 26 -49.84 -26.74 27.36
CA ARG A 26 -50.59 -26.18 26.23
C ARG A 26 -51.49 -25.02 26.64
N GLY A 27 -51.72 -24.07 25.71
CA GLY A 27 -52.85 -23.14 25.69
C GLY A 27 -53.11 -22.67 24.24
N PRO A 28 -54.37 -22.44 23.79
CA PRO A 28 -54.75 -22.61 22.39
C PRO A 28 -54.75 -21.33 21.53
N ALA A 29 -54.44 -21.55 20.25
CA ALA A 29 -55.01 -20.98 19.02
C ALA A 29 -55.65 -19.57 19.04
N ALA A 30 -55.11 -18.67 18.21
CA ALA A 30 -55.91 -17.84 17.32
C ALA A 30 -55.07 -17.42 16.10
N ALA A 31 -55.47 -17.93 14.94
CA ALA A 31 -55.00 -17.50 13.64
C ALA A 31 -55.60 -16.15 13.28
N PHE A 32 -54.81 -15.23 12.71
CA PHE A 32 -55.33 -14.21 11.82
C PHE A 32 -54.35 -14.00 10.67
N LEU A 33 -54.73 -14.59 9.52
CA LEU A 33 -54.28 -14.15 8.21
C LEU A 33 -54.87 -12.77 7.95
N LEU A 34 -54.03 -11.82 7.55
CA LEU A 34 -54.46 -10.67 6.76
C LEU A 34 -53.37 -10.31 5.77
N THR A 35 -53.47 -10.92 4.61
CA THR A 35 -52.84 -10.49 3.36
C THR A 35 -53.39 -9.12 2.98
N LEU A 36 -52.54 -8.10 2.94
CA LEU A 36 -52.79 -6.85 2.24
C LEU A 36 -51.68 -6.65 1.23
N THR A 37 -51.94 -7.14 0.02
CA THR A 37 -51.28 -6.75 -1.21
C THR A 37 -51.49 -5.25 -1.44
N ALA A 38 -50.45 -4.45 -1.26
CA ALA A 38 -50.36 -3.13 -1.84
C ALA A 38 -49.55 -3.22 -3.14
N ILE A 39 -50.28 -3.30 -4.26
CA ILE A 39 -49.77 -3.02 -5.60
C ILE A 39 -49.68 -1.50 -5.72
N GLY A 40 -48.50 -0.95 -5.99
CA GLY A 40 -48.38 0.47 -6.32
C GLY A 40 -46.95 0.97 -6.50
N ALA A 41 -46.63 1.36 -7.74
CA ALA A 41 -45.47 2.11 -8.22
C ALA A 41 -44.20 1.31 -8.56
N ILE A 42 -44.21 0.68 -9.74
CA ILE A 42 -42.99 0.46 -10.52
C ILE A 42 -42.55 1.84 -11.03
N ALA A 43 -41.59 2.46 -10.33
CA ALA A 43 -40.82 3.53 -10.92
C ALA A 43 -39.94 2.92 -12.01
N ILE A 44 -40.21 3.27 -13.26
CA ILE A 44 -39.32 3.00 -14.38
C ILE A 44 -38.09 3.89 -14.16
N ALA A 45 -37.13 3.40 -13.38
CA ALA A 45 -35.78 3.95 -13.36
C ALA A 45 -35.21 3.68 -14.75
N GLY A 46 -35.23 4.70 -15.60
CA GLY A 46 -34.63 4.63 -16.92
C GLY A 46 -33.17 4.18 -16.79
N CYS A 47 -32.78 3.21 -17.61
CA CYS A 47 -31.38 2.96 -17.91
C CYS A 47 -30.82 4.18 -18.64
N GLY A 48 -30.47 5.22 -17.89
CA GLY A 48 -29.49 6.18 -18.33
C GLY A 48 -28.16 5.45 -18.39
N GLY A 49 -27.62 5.29 -19.60
CA GLY A 49 -26.26 4.81 -19.81
C GLY A 49 -25.33 5.57 -18.88
N SER A 50 -24.70 4.85 -17.96
CA SER A 50 -23.60 5.39 -17.18
C SER A 50 -22.41 5.42 -18.11
N ASP A 51 -22.27 6.52 -18.85
CA ASP A 51 -21.00 6.91 -19.43
C ASP A 51 -19.98 6.90 -18.29
N SER A 52 -19.17 5.84 -18.24
CA SER A 52 -18.15 5.64 -17.21
C SER A 52 -16.96 6.53 -17.53
N SER A 53 -17.18 7.83 -17.40
CA SER A 53 -16.18 8.88 -17.59
C SER A 53 -16.56 10.03 -16.67
N GLY A 54 -16.03 10.03 -15.44
CA GLY A 54 -16.15 11.16 -14.52
C GLY A 54 -16.20 10.79 -13.03
N GLY A 55 -15.02 10.74 -12.39
CA GLY A 55 -14.76 11.10 -10.99
C GLY A 55 -15.74 10.64 -9.90
N GLY A 56 -15.37 9.59 -9.17
CA GLY A 56 -16.09 9.16 -7.96
C GLY A 56 -15.13 8.65 -6.88
N ASP A 57 -14.43 9.58 -6.21
CA ASP A 57 -13.87 9.53 -4.84
C ASP A 57 -12.74 10.57 -4.75
N SER A 58 -13.09 11.86 -4.67
CA SER A 58 -12.10 12.96 -4.57
C SER A 58 -11.47 13.02 -3.17
N GLY A 59 -10.49 12.14 -2.96
CA GLY A 59 -9.52 12.11 -1.87
C GLY A 59 -8.09 12.30 -2.40
N LEU A 60 -7.27 13.12 -1.72
CA LEU A 60 -5.90 13.60 -2.03
C LEU A 60 -5.62 13.95 -3.52
N PRO A 61 -5.32 15.22 -3.87
CA PRO A 61 -4.66 16.26 -3.09
C PRO A 61 -5.60 17.45 -2.76
N LEU A 62 -5.65 17.81 -1.47
CA LEU A 62 -6.44 18.87 -0.79
C LEU A 62 -7.72 18.44 -0.03
N SER A 63 -8.06 17.15 -0.02
CA SER A 63 -9.16 16.60 0.79
C SER A 63 -8.67 15.52 1.76
N LYS A 64 -9.49 15.17 2.76
CA LYS A 64 -9.17 14.10 3.73
C LYS A 64 -9.12 12.74 3.02
N ALA A 65 -8.20 11.88 3.46
CA ALA A 65 -8.16 10.49 3.02
C ALA A 65 -9.49 9.77 3.32
N THR A 66 -9.99 9.01 2.35
CA THR A 66 -11.21 8.18 2.53
C THR A 66 -10.86 6.77 3.00
N GLN A 67 -11.85 6.05 3.54
CA GLN A 67 -11.68 4.64 3.90
C GLN A 67 -11.40 3.76 2.68
N SER A 68 -11.96 4.09 1.50
CA SER A 68 -11.70 3.38 0.24
C SER A 68 -10.22 3.52 -0.16
N GLN A 69 -9.67 4.73 -0.11
CA GLN A 69 -8.25 4.99 -0.39
C GLN A 69 -7.32 4.28 0.59
N VAL A 70 -7.61 4.35 1.89
CA VAL A 70 -6.81 3.65 2.91
C VAL A 70 -6.81 2.13 2.67
N SER A 71 -7.96 1.56 2.31
CA SER A 71 -8.08 0.12 2.05
C SER A 71 -7.33 -0.29 0.78
N ARG A 72 -7.43 0.53 -0.28
CA ARG A 72 -6.69 0.35 -1.54
C ARG A 72 -5.19 0.45 -1.33
N GLY A 73 -4.74 1.46 -0.60
CA GLY A 73 -3.34 1.66 -0.23
C GLY A 73 -2.77 0.52 0.59
N ARG A 74 -3.55 -0.01 1.55
CA ARG A 74 -3.16 -1.20 2.31
C ARG A 74 -2.90 -2.39 1.40
N ALA A 75 -3.79 -2.64 0.42
CA ALA A 75 -3.62 -3.73 -0.52
C ALA A 75 -2.32 -3.57 -1.32
N ILE A 76 -2.07 -2.38 -1.86
CA ILE A 76 -0.83 -2.08 -2.60
C ILE A 76 0.40 -2.27 -1.72
N VAL A 77 0.44 -1.68 -0.52
CA VAL A 77 1.58 -1.80 0.39
C VAL A 77 1.88 -3.27 0.76
N ALA A 78 0.84 -4.08 0.95
CA ALA A 78 0.99 -5.49 1.27
C ALA A 78 1.42 -6.38 0.09
N SER A 79 1.18 -5.95 -1.15
CA SER A 79 1.45 -6.75 -2.37
C SER A 79 2.59 -6.23 -3.23
N PHE A 80 3.03 -4.99 -3.05
CA PHE A 80 4.01 -4.30 -3.91
C PHE A 80 5.40 -4.18 -3.25
N GLY A 81 5.76 -5.15 -2.39
CA GLY A 81 7.11 -5.29 -1.83
C GLY A 81 7.52 -4.28 -0.75
N CYS A 82 6.65 -3.34 -0.35
CA CYS A 82 6.97 -2.38 0.71
C CYS A 82 7.31 -3.08 2.03
N VAL A 83 6.57 -4.15 2.36
CA VAL A 83 6.67 -4.87 3.63
C VAL A 83 7.95 -5.70 3.76
N ASP A 84 8.56 -6.09 2.64
CA ASP A 84 9.76 -6.93 2.62
C ASP A 84 10.91 -6.26 3.37
N CYS A 85 11.03 -4.95 3.19
CA CYS A 85 12.07 -4.13 3.80
C CYS A 85 11.54 -3.37 5.03
N HIS A 86 10.36 -2.78 4.93
CA HIS A 86 9.85 -1.89 5.97
C HIS A 86 9.14 -2.61 7.12
N SER A 87 8.82 -3.90 7.01
CA SER A 87 8.22 -4.69 8.10
C SER A 87 9.14 -5.83 8.55
N GLN A 88 10.46 -5.72 8.39
CA GLN A 88 11.41 -6.76 8.79
C GLN A 88 11.07 -8.13 8.14
N GLY A 89 10.60 -8.12 6.89
CA GLY A 89 10.14 -9.32 6.17
C GLY A 89 8.81 -9.92 6.64
N ARG A 90 8.09 -9.27 7.56
CA ARG A 90 6.80 -9.74 8.09
C ARG A 90 5.65 -9.09 7.32
N ASN A 91 4.85 -9.90 6.62
CA ASN A 91 3.61 -9.43 6.00
C ASN A 91 2.40 -9.64 6.91
N ASP A 92 2.42 -9.02 8.10
CA ASP A 92 1.31 -9.05 9.06
C ASP A 92 1.08 -7.66 9.67
N PRO A 93 0.02 -6.93 9.26
CA PRO A 93 -0.34 -5.63 9.83
C PRO A 93 -0.72 -5.65 11.32
N GLY A 94 -0.97 -6.84 11.89
CA GLY A 94 -1.21 -7.01 13.32
C GLY A 94 0.07 -7.14 14.14
N ALA A 95 1.23 -7.37 13.50
CA ALA A 95 2.49 -7.58 14.19
C ALA A 95 3.06 -6.28 14.79
N PRO A 96 3.72 -6.35 15.96
CA PRO A 96 4.50 -5.23 16.47
C PRO A 96 5.57 -4.79 15.48
N GLY A 97 5.70 -3.48 15.27
CA GLY A 97 6.68 -2.92 14.33
C GLY A 97 6.26 -2.99 12.86
N TRP A 98 4.96 -3.14 12.57
CA TRP A 98 4.44 -3.02 11.21
C TRP A 98 4.93 -1.72 10.55
N LEU A 99 5.62 -1.85 9.41
CA LEU A 99 6.17 -0.75 8.62
C LEU A 99 7.18 0.16 9.35
N SER A 100 7.70 -0.26 10.50
CA SER A 100 8.61 0.56 11.31
C SER A 100 10.06 0.59 10.80
N GLY A 101 10.35 -0.08 9.67
CA GLY A 101 11.70 -0.15 9.11
C GLY A 101 12.60 -1.15 9.81
N TYR A 102 13.90 -0.99 9.58
CA TYR A 102 14.94 -1.77 10.24
C TYR A 102 14.95 -1.51 11.75
N ASN A 103 15.12 -2.58 12.53
CA ASN A 103 15.28 -2.52 13.98
C ASN A 103 16.64 -3.12 14.35
N THR A 104 17.44 -2.39 15.12
CA THR A 104 18.79 -2.81 15.55
C THR A 104 18.80 -4.10 16.36
N ALA A 105 17.69 -4.47 17.00
CA ALA A 105 17.51 -5.77 17.65
C ALA A 105 17.59 -6.96 16.68
N SER A 106 17.42 -6.72 15.37
CA SER A 106 17.57 -7.73 14.31
C SER A 106 19.04 -8.02 13.96
N GLY A 107 19.99 -7.25 14.51
CA GLY A 107 21.42 -7.38 14.22
C GLY A 107 21.84 -6.84 12.85
N PRO A 108 23.16 -6.78 12.58
CA PRO A 108 23.75 -6.09 11.42
C PRO A 108 23.46 -6.72 10.05
N HIS A 109 22.85 -7.91 10.02
CA HIS A 109 22.41 -8.60 8.81
C HIS A 109 20.92 -8.93 8.85
N GLY A 110 20.16 -8.23 9.71
CA GLY A 110 18.73 -8.37 9.79
C GLY A 110 18.01 -7.85 8.54
N PRO A 111 16.72 -8.19 8.37
CA PRO A 111 15.93 -7.70 7.26
C PRO A 111 15.88 -6.16 7.28
N GLY A 112 16.05 -5.55 6.10
CA GLY A 112 16.12 -4.10 5.94
C GLY A 112 17.51 -3.50 6.11
N VAL A 113 18.59 -4.28 6.18
CA VAL A 113 19.97 -3.79 6.02
C VAL A 113 20.46 -4.07 4.60
N PHE A 114 21.01 -3.05 3.94
CA PHE A 114 21.56 -3.19 2.59
C PHE A 114 23.00 -2.70 2.55
N GLN A 115 23.89 -3.55 2.05
CA GLN A 115 25.29 -3.19 1.79
C GLN A 115 25.43 -2.77 0.34
N ILE A 116 25.90 -1.54 0.13
CA ILE A 116 26.18 -1.01 -1.19
C ILE A 116 27.63 -0.54 -1.18
N GLY A 117 28.50 -1.29 -1.85
CA GLY A 117 29.95 -1.05 -1.77
C GLY A 117 30.47 -1.02 -0.32
N PRO A 118 31.20 0.04 0.10
CA PRO A 118 31.74 0.17 1.46
C PRO A 118 30.74 0.74 2.49
N PHE A 119 29.47 0.92 2.11
CA PHE A 119 28.49 1.64 2.90
C PHE A 119 27.25 0.78 3.18
N ALA A 120 26.62 1.00 4.33
CA ALA A 120 25.35 0.40 4.70
C ALA A 120 24.20 1.42 4.64
N THR A 121 23.04 1.02 4.12
CA THR A 121 21.76 1.76 4.27
C THR A 121 20.70 0.86 4.91
N TYR A 122 19.68 1.48 5.49
CA TYR A 122 18.69 0.83 6.33
C TYR A 122 17.28 1.19 5.88
N ALA A 123 16.37 0.23 5.90
CA ALA A 123 14.96 0.47 5.61
C ALA A 123 14.38 1.47 6.61
N ALA A 124 13.86 2.59 6.10
CA ALA A 124 13.32 3.67 6.91
C ALA A 124 12.03 3.26 7.66
N ASN A 125 11.70 3.99 8.73
CA ASN A 125 10.40 3.91 9.37
C ASN A 125 9.37 4.67 8.54
N ILE A 126 8.44 3.95 7.88
CA ILE A 126 7.43 4.56 7.01
C ILE A 126 6.05 4.69 7.69
N THR A 127 6.00 4.56 9.02
CA THR A 127 4.79 4.84 9.82
C THR A 127 4.61 6.36 10.00
N PRO A 128 3.41 6.86 10.36
CA PRO A 128 3.18 8.29 10.59
C PRO A 128 3.72 8.79 11.94
N SER A 129 4.67 8.08 12.55
CA SER A 129 5.32 8.51 13.79
C SER A 129 6.28 9.68 13.56
N ALA A 130 6.64 10.40 14.64
CA ALA A 130 7.62 11.47 14.59
C ALA A 130 9.03 11.00 14.16
N THR A 131 9.35 9.72 14.36
CA THR A 131 10.60 9.08 13.91
C THR A 131 10.48 8.47 12.51
N GLY A 132 9.34 8.67 11.84
CA GLY A 132 9.06 8.21 10.49
C GLY A 132 8.46 9.33 9.64
N LEU A 133 7.34 9.07 8.97
CA LEU A 133 6.71 10.02 8.04
C LEU A 133 5.90 11.13 8.70
N GLY A 134 5.82 11.17 10.04
CA GLY A 134 4.96 12.12 10.77
C GLY A 134 5.28 13.58 10.48
N GLY A 135 6.55 13.91 10.25
CA GLY A 135 7.02 15.27 9.96
C GLY A 135 6.89 15.70 8.49
N PHE A 136 6.61 14.78 7.57
CA PHE A 136 6.50 15.08 6.13
C PHE A 136 5.05 15.26 5.70
N THR A 137 4.81 16.10 4.71
CA THR A 137 3.47 16.24 4.14
C THR A 137 3.11 15.06 3.24
N ASP A 138 1.82 14.83 3.02
CA ASP A 138 1.34 13.79 2.12
C ASP A 138 1.94 13.95 0.70
N ARG A 139 2.16 15.20 0.26
CA ARG A 139 2.80 15.51 -1.03
C ARG A 139 4.28 15.14 -1.04
N GLN A 140 5.02 15.36 0.04
CA GLN A 140 6.42 14.93 0.09
C GLN A 140 6.54 13.41 0.03
N VAL A 141 5.63 12.68 0.69
CA VAL A 141 5.58 11.20 0.59
C VAL A 141 5.20 10.75 -0.82
N TYR A 142 4.24 11.42 -1.46
CA TYR A 142 3.92 11.18 -2.87
C TYR A 142 5.14 11.39 -3.78
N ASN A 143 5.87 12.49 -3.59
CA ASN A 143 7.06 12.80 -4.37
C ASN A 143 8.17 11.77 -4.18
N ALA A 144 8.32 11.21 -2.97
CA ALA A 144 9.25 10.11 -2.71
C ALA A 144 8.89 8.85 -3.52
N LEU A 145 7.60 8.54 -3.67
CA LEU A 145 7.14 7.37 -4.43
C LEU A 145 7.17 7.61 -5.95
N LYS A 146 6.79 8.81 -6.42
CA LYS A 146 6.66 9.15 -7.84
C LYS A 146 7.98 9.56 -8.49
N HIS A 147 8.77 10.33 -7.77
CA HIS A 147 9.97 11.01 -8.27
C HIS A 147 11.24 10.55 -7.56
N GLY A 148 11.13 9.65 -6.57
CA GLY A 148 12.29 9.16 -5.82
C GLY A 148 12.91 10.19 -4.89
N LEU A 149 12.27 11.35 -4.68
CA LEU A 149 12.88 12.46 -3.95
C LEU A 149 12.82 12.24 -2.44
N ASP A 150 13.96 12.37 -1.75
CA ASP A 150 14.02 12.30 -0.29
C ASP A 150 13.17 13.42 0.34
N PRO A 151 12.12 13.09 1.12
CA PRO A 151 11.29 14.07 1.82
C PRO A 151 12.07 15.00 2.76
N GLY A 152 13.18 14.54 3.34
CA GLY A 152 14.01 15.31 4.25
C GLY A 152 14.90 16.35 3.56
N ALA A 153 15.21 16.13 2.28
CA ALA A 153 16.07 16.99 1.48
C ALA A 153 15.30 17.79 0.41
N THR A 154 14.00 17.52 0.24
CA THR A 154 13.16 18.10 -0.82
C THR A 154 12.02 18.92 -0.23
N ALA A 155 11.86 20.15 -0.72
CA ALA A 155 10.75 21.01 -0.33
C ALA A 155 9.39 20.41 -0.71
N ASP A 156 8.34 20.78 0.03
CA ASP A 156 6.96 20.46 -0.33
C ASP A 156 6.54 21.24 -1.58
N ALA A 157 6.68 20.60 -2.75
CA ALA A 157 6.41 21.21 -4.05
C ALA A 157 5.53 20.31 -4.91
N SER A 158 4.62 20.92 -5.67
CA SER A 158 3.91 20.25 -6.76
C SER A 158 4.85 20.09 -7.94
N ILE A 159 4.99 18.86 -8.43
CA ILE A 159 5.90 18.51 -9.53
C ILE A 159 5.08 18.15 -10.76
N SER A 160 5.35 18.82 -11.89
CA SER A 160 4.66 18.58 -13.17
C SER A 160 5.54 17.85 -14.20
N GLY A 161 6.76 17.48 -13.85
CA GLY A 161 7.69 16.72 -14.68
C GLY A 161 9.02 16.49 -13.99
N ASP A 162 9.88 15.64 -14.56
CA ASP A 162 11.13 15.20 -13.92
C ASP A 162 12.38 15.95 -14.38
N THR A 163 12.21 17.04 -15.14
CA THR A 163 13.34 17.82 -15.66
C THR A 163 13.93 18.67 -14.54
N PRO A 164 15.23 18.51 -14.18
CA PRO A 164 15.86 19.29 -13.13
C PRO A 164 15.67 20.80 -13.30
N GLY A 165 15.16 21.44 -12.24
CA GLY A 165 14.93 22.89 -12.19
C GLY A 165 13.66 23.37 -12.91
N GLN A 166 12.79 22.47 -13.40
CA GLN A 166 11.55 22.83 -14.09
C GLN A 166 10.32 22.22 -13.41
N GLY A 167 9.17 22.88 -13.53
CA GLY A 167 7.89 22.31 -13.12
C GLY A 167 7.82 21.91 -11.64
N GLY A 168 8.61 22.56 -10.77
CA GLY A 168 8.72 22.23 -9.34
C GLY A 168 9.73 21.14 -8.99
N PHE A 169 10.36 20.49 -9.98
CA PHE A 169 11.41 19.50 -9.75
C PHE A 169 12.73 20.17 -9.33
N PRO A 170 13.44 19.64 -8.31
CA PRO A 170 14.68 20.24 -7.83
C PRO A 170 15.76 20.35 -8.92
N ALA A 171 16.53 21.43 -8.90
CA ALA A 171 17.69 21.57 -9.80
C ALA A 171 18.80 20.55 -9.48
N ALA A 172 18.93 20.18 -8.21
CA ALA A 172 19.80 19.11 -7.71
C ALA A 172 18.95 18.14 -6.88
N PRO A 173 18.40 17.07 -7.49
CA PRO A 173 17.56 16.12 -6.77
C PRO A 173 18.38 15.26 -5.82
N HIS A 174 17.88 15.07 -4.60
CA HIS A 174 18.38 14.08 -3.66
C HIS A 174 17.45 12.87 -3.72
N TYR A 175 17.91 11.78 -4.31
CA TYR A 175 17.12 10.57 -4.48
C TYR A 175 17.22 9.64 -3.25
N LEU A 176 16.16 8.86 -3.04
CA LEU A 176 16.14 7.73 -2.11
C LEU A 176 17.22 6.70 -2.48
N ALA A 177 17.75 6.00 -1.49
CA ALA A 177 18.78 4.99 -1.74
C ALA A 177 18.26 3.88 -2.69
N PRO A 178 19.11 3.38 -3.61
CA PRO A 178 18.72 2.42 -4.65
C PRO A 178 17.98 1.15 -4.20
N PRO A 179 18.22 0.60 -2.98
CA PRO A 179 17.42 -0.53 -2.50
C PRO A 179 15.92 -0.25 -2.37
N MET A 180 15.51 1.02 -2.25
CA MET A 180 14.11 1.39 -2.31
C MET A 180 13.66 1.46 -3.78
N PRO A 181 12.74 0.59 -4.24
CA PRO A 181 12.42 0.43 -5.66
C PRO A 181 11.46 1.51 -6.20
N TRP A 182 11.73 2.79 -5.91
CA TRP A 182 10.88 3.92 -6.29
C TRP A 182 10.69 4.02 -7.82
N ALA A 183 11.73 3.69 -8.60
CA ALA A 183 11.69 3.72 -10.06
C ALA A 183 10.69 2.70 -10.65
N SER A 184 10.37 1.63 -9.92
CA SER A 184 9.30 0.69 -10.31
C SER A 184 7.93 1.13 -9.77
N ILE A 185 7.89 1.66 -8.54
CA ILE A 185 6.67 2.12 -7.87
C ILE A 185 6.03 3.30 -8.62
N ARG A 186 6.83 4.21 -9.17
CA ARG A 186 6.34 5.43 -9.84
C ARG A 186 5.37 5.21 -11.01
N HIS A 187 5.35 4.00 -11.56
CA HIS A 187 4.48 3.61 -12.66
C HIS A 187 3.07 3.18 -12.22
N LEU A 188 2.83 3.07 -10.91
CA LEU A 188 1.47 3.05 -10.38
C LEU A 188 0.72 4.31 -10.83
N SER A 189 -0.60 4.20 -10.97
CA SER A 189 -1.44 5.37 -11.26
C SER A 189 -1.34 6.39 -10.12
N ASP A 190 -1.56 7.67 -10.40
CA ASP A 190 -1.49 8.68 -9.35
C ASP A 190 -2.53 8.40 -8.23
N ASP A 191 -3.70 7.86 -8.57
CA ASP A 191 -4.72 7.41 -7.60
C ASP A 191 -4.20 6.29 -6.69
N ASP A 192 -3.40 5.37 -7.23
CA ASP A 192 -2.77 4.29 -6.48
C ASP A 192 -1.70 4.82 -5.54
N LEU A 193 -0.84 5.73 -6.03
CA LEU A 193 0.19 6.38 -5.22
C LEU A 193 -0.42 7.19 -4.09
N TRP A 194 -1.48 7.96 -4.36
CA TRP A 194 -2.22 8.67 -3.33
C TRP A 194 -2.93 7.73 -2.36
N SER A 195 -3.40 6.57 -2.81
CA SER A 195 -3.94 5.53 -1.92
C SER A 195 -2.85 4.97 -1.01
N VAL A 196 -1.63 4.73 -1.51
CA VAL A 196 -0.48 4.33 -0.69
C VAL A 196 -0.18 5.39 0.37
N VAL A 197 -0.10 6.67 -0.03
CA VAL A 197 0.08 7.79 0.91
C VAL A 197 -1.04 7.81 1.95
N ALA A 198 -2.30 7.65 1.53
CA ALA A 198 -3.45 7.62 2.42
C ALA A 198 -3.29 6.51 3.49
N TYR A 199 -2.88 5.32 3.08
CA TYR A 199 -2.63 4.23 4.02
C TYR A 199 -1.45 4.51 4.96
N LEU A 200 -0.28 4.91 4.43
CA LEU A 200 0.91 5.14 5.25
C LEU A 200 0.72 6.28 6.25
N LYS A 201 0.08 7.38 5.84
CA LYS A 201 -0.08 8.58 6.67
C LYS A 201 -1.30 8.53 7.58
N HIS A 202 -2.38 7.87 7.16
CA HIS A 202 -3.69 7.96 7.84
C HIS A 202 -4.28 6.59 8.24
N GLY A 203 -3.75 5.48 7.73
CA GLY A 203 -4.23 4.11 8.00
C GLY A 203 -3.34 3.26 8.90
N VAL A 204 -2.09 3.68 9.12
CA VAL A 204 -1.08 2.93 9.90
C VAL A 204 -0.96 3.52 11.30
N LYS A 205 -0.88 2.66 12.31
CA LYS A 205 -0.58 3.10 13.69
C LYS A 205 0.86 3.62 13.76
N PRO A 206 1.12 4.79 14.39
CA PRO A 206 2.48 5.26 14.61
C PRO A 206 3.31 4.26 15.41
N VAL A 207 4.52 3.95 14.96
CA VAL A 207 5.50 3.16 15.72
C VAL A 207 6.78 3.96 15.84
N ALA A 208 7.19 4.28 17.07
CA ALA A 208 8.46 4.94 17.33
C ALA A 208 9.61 3.95 17.07
N ASN A 209 10.45 4.27 16.09
CA ASN A 209 11.66 3.54 15.75
C ASN A 209 12.53 4.46 14.89
N THR A 210 13.80 4.61 15.25
CA THR A 210 14.77 5.38 14.48
C THR A 210 15.83 4.42 13.95
N PRO A 211 15.68 3.90 12.72
CA PRO A 211 16.75 3.18 12.05
C PRO A 211 18.02 4.04 12.01
N PRO A 212 19.22 3.43 11.99
CA PRO A 212 20.44 4.19 11.78
C PRO A 212 20.42 4.93 10.44
N ASP A 213 21.13 6.06 10.38
CA ASP A 213 21.29 6.80 9.14
C ASP A 213 22.04 5.96 8.09
N SER A 214 21.75 6.23 6.82
CA SER A 214 22.50 5.65 5.73
C SER A 214 23.95 6.13 5.77
N GLN A 215 24.88 5.20 5.57
CA GLN A 215 26.31 5.49 5.47
C GLN A 215 26.65 5.95 4.06
N GLY A 216 27.65 6.83 3.96
CA GLY A 216 28.08 7.44 2.70
C GLY A 216 27.29 8.69 2.33
N PRO A 217 27.75 9.47 1.34
CA PRO A 217 27.00 10.63 0.88
C PRO A 217 25.68 10.14 0.27
N PRO A 218 24.53 10.74 0.61
CA PRO A 218 23.27 10.51 -0.09
C PRO A 218 23.43 10.60 -1.62
N ASP A 219 24.31 11.51 -2.07
CA ASP A 219 24.56 11.78 -3.48
C ASP A 219 25.46 10.74 -4.17
N PHE A 220 26.20 9.91 -3.41
CA PHE A 220 27.01 8.84 -4.02
C PHE A 220 26.11 7.86 -4.78
N TRP A 221 24.94 7.54 -4.22
CA TRP A 221 23.96 6.67 -4.86
C TRP A 221 23.05 7.40 -5.83
N ALA A 222 22.81 8.70 -5.67
CA ALA A 222 22.08 9.47 -6.67
C ALA A 222 22.73 9.39 -8.06
N SER A 223 24.06 9.16 -8.12
CA SER A 223 24.76 8.90 -9.38
C SER A 223 24.37 7.59 -10.09
N SER A 224 23.74 6.63 -9.39
CA SER A 224 23.16 5.44 -10.02
C SER A 224 21.78 5.68 -10.61
N ASP A 225 21.09 6.74 -10.20
CA ASP A 225 19.75 7.12 -10.67
C ASP A 225 19.85 8.13 -11.82
N THR A 226 20.51 7.71 -12.89
CA THR A 226 20.60 8.51 -14.13
C THR A 226 19.31 8.41 -14.91
N ALA A 227 18.98 9.43 -15.71
CA ALA A 227 17.72 9.48 -16.47
C ALA A 227 17.50 8.24 -17.37
N ASP A 228 18.57 7.69 -17.95
CA ASP A 228 18.55 6.47 -18.76
C ASP A 228 18.26 5.20 -17.94
N LYS A 229 18.66 5.15 -16.66
CA LYS A 229 18.40 4.01 -15.76
C LYS A 229 17.03 4.08 -15.11
N ILE A 230 16.57 5.29 -14.78
CA ILE A 230 15.23 5.53 -14.24
C ILE A 230 14.18 5.24 -15.32
N GLY A 231 14.49 5.55 -16.59
CA GLY A 231 13.56 5.45 -17.70
C GLY A 231 12.57 6.61 -17.75
N PRO A 232 11.58 6.55 -18.66
CA PRO A 232 10.62 7.64 -18.85
C PRO A 232 9.69 7.78 -17.64
N GLY A 233 9.38 9.02 -17.26
CA GLY A 233 8.46 9.29 -16.14
C GLY A 233 7.01 8.88 -16.38
N VAL A 234 6.62 8.77 -17.65
CA VAL A 234 5.31 8.26 -18.08
C VAL A 234 5.56 7.16 -19.11
N LEU A 235 4.97 5.99 -18.88
CA LEU A 235 5.04 4.90 -19.85
C LEU A 235 4.19 5.23 -21.08
N PRO A 236 4.59 4.79 -22.28
CA PRO A 236 3.74 4.90 -23.47
C PRO A 236 2.39 4.21 -23.25
N SER A 237 1.34 4.70 -23.91
CA SER A 237 0.04 4.02 -23.92
C SER A 237 0.18 2.61 -24.49
N TYR A 238 -0.51 1.65 -23.87
CA TYR A 238 -0.62 0.30 -24.41
C TYR A 238 -1.50 0.28 -25.68
N PRO A 239 -1.15 -0.52 -26.71
CA PRO A 239 0.12 -1.21 -26.84
C PRO A 239 1.23 -0.25 -27.26
N ALA A 240 2.38 -0.32 -26.58
CA ALA A 240 3.61 0.28 -27.03
C ALA A 240 4.18 -0.50 -28.25
N ALA A 241 5.26 0.01 -28.85
CA ALA A 241 5.84 -0.57 -30.08
C ALA A 241 6.24 -2.06 -29.98
N GLY A 242 6.51 -2.57 -28.77
CA GLY A 242 6.84 -3.98 -28.51
C GLY A 242 5.69 -4.83 -27.97
N GLU A 243 4.49 -4.27 -27.87
CA GLU A 243 3.34 -4.91 -27.25
C GLU A 243 2.26 -5.20 -28.29
N GLN A 244 1.46 -6.23 -28.05
CA GLN A 244 0.28 -6.53 -28.85
C GLN A 244 -0.84 -7.04 -27.94
N PHE A 245 -2.08 -6.73 -28.29
CA PHE A 245 -3.25 -7.33 -27.69
C PHE A 245 -3.72 -8.48 -28.57
N THR A 246 -3.75 -9.69 -28.02
CA THR A 246 -4.29 -10.88 -28.70
C THR A 246 -5.17 -11.63 -27.69
N PRO A 247 -6.50 -11.49 -27.77
CA PRO A 247 -7.43 -12.12 -26.84
C PRO A 247 -7.57 -13.63 -27.02
#